data_AF-A0A968VFP5-F1
#
_entry.id   AF-A0A968VFP5-F1
#
_cell.length_a   1.000
_cell.length_b   1.000
_cell.length_c   1.000
_cell.angle_alpha   90.00
_cell.angle_beta   90.00
_cell.angle_gamma   90.00
#
_symmetry.space_group_name_H-M   'P 1'
#
loop_
_entity.id
_entity.type
_entity.pdbx_description
1 polymer ?
#
loop_
_entity_poly.entity_id
_entity_poly.type
_entity_poly.pdbx_seq_one_letter_code
_entity_poly.pdbx_strand_id
1 'polypeptide(L)'
;MNIILGLFFGVLIVSPWVLILWGAIERFGLISRLWFIPLGAIAGAVVLGIGGACLYEFLNMLEDRRTGLPESGSFGGLGRGIFALIILLVGGWIGSIGGAWLVANFWLVS
;
A
#
# COMPACT_ATOMS: atom_id res chain seq x y z
N MET A 1 -8.19 10.99 -23.16
CA MET A 1 -7.52 11.18 -21.85
C MET A 1 -8.38 10.70 -20.68
N ASN A 2 -9.66 11.05 -20.61
CA ASN A 2 -10.56 10.69 -19.49
C ASN A 2 -10.83 9.18 -19.34
N ILE A 3 -10.90 8.40 -20.42
CA ILE A 3 -11.10 6.94 -20.35
C ILE A 3 -9.87 6.21 -19.80
N ILE A 4 -8.66 6.66 -20.18
CA ILE A 4 -7.41 6.05 -19.70
C ILE A 4 -7.21 6.39 -18.22
N LEU A 5 -7.48 7.63 -17.80
CA LEU A 5 -7.54 7.99 -16.39
C LEU A 5 -8.59 7.15 -15.64
N GLY A 6 -9.79 7.00 -16.21
CA GLY A 6 -10.87 6.21 -15.60
C GLY A 6 -10.54 4.72 -15.45
N LEU A 7 -9.84 4.13 -16.41
CA LEU A 7 -9.34 2.76 -16.32
C LEU A 7 -8.19 2.64 -15.31
N PHE A 8 -7.27 3.62 -15.27
CA PHE A 8 -6.19 3.65 -14.30
C PHE A 8 -6.71 3.76 -12.86
N PHE A 9 -7.70 4.64 -12.63
CA PHE A 9 -8.42 4.72 -11.37
C PHE A 9 -9.28 3.49 -11.10
N GLY A 10 -9.89 2.90 -12.13
CA GLY A 10 -10.65 1.64 -12.02
C GLY A 10 -9.77 0.48 -11.56
N VAL A 11 -8.54 0.38 -12.06
CA VAL A 11 -7.53 -0.60 -11.63
C VAL A 11 -6.98 -0.28 -10.23
N LEU A 12 -6.91 1.00 -9.85
CA LEU A 12 -6.61 1.40 -8.46
C LEU A 12 -7.76 1.06 -7.49
N ILE A 13 -9.01 1.09 -7.93
CA ILE A 13 -10.22 0.83 -7.11
C ILE A 13 -10.55 -0.66 -7.01
N VAL A 14 -10.36 -1.43 -8.09
CA VAL A 14 -10.40 -2.89 -8.02
C VAL A 14 -9.14 -3.31 -7.27
N SER A 15 -9.27 -3.39 -5.96
CA SER A 15 -8.16 -3.67 -5.06
C SER A 15 -7.34 -4.84 -5.62
N PRO A 16 -6.05 -4.66 -5.94
CA PRO A 16 -5.32 -5.57 -6.82
C PRO A 16 -5.17 -6.99 -6.24
N TRP A 17 -5.35 -7.17 -4.93
CA TRP A 17 -5.46 -8.49 -4.31
C TRP A 17 -6.73 -9.26 -4.72
N VAL A 18 -7.78 -8.61 -5.20
CA VAL A 18 -9.00 -9.23 -5.74
C VAL A 18 -8.71 -9.96 -7.06
N LEU A 19 -7.83 -9.39 -7.91
CA LEU A 19 -7.37 -10.08 -9.11
C LEU A 19 -6.53 -11.32 -8.76
N ILE A 20 -5.70 -11.22 -7.71
CA ILE A 20 -4.91 -12.33 -7.19
C ILE A 20 -5.84 -13.41 -6.61
N LEU A 21 -6.86 -13.01 -5.85
CA LEU A 21 -7.86 -13.92 -5.29
C LEU A 21 -8.65 -14.63 -6.40
N TRP A 22 -9.09 -13.90 -7.43
CA TRP A 22 -9.76 -14.46 -8.60
C TRP A 22 -8.86 -15.50 -9.30
N GLY A 23 -7.62 -15.14 -9.61
CA GLY A 23 -6.67 -16.07 -10.22
C GLY A 23 -6.37 -17.31 -9.36
N ALA A 24 -6.40 -17.16 -8.03
CA ALA A 24 -6.24 -18.28 -7.11
C ALA A 24 -7.49 -19.18 -7.06
N ILE A 25 -8.70 -18.63 -7.11
CA ILE A 25 -9.95 -19.40 -7.20
C ILE A 25 -9.97 -20.23 -8.49
N GLU A 26 -9.61 -19.63 -9.63
CA GLU A 26 -9.55 -20.34 -10.92
C GLU A 26 -8.54 -21.51 -10.91
N ARG A 27 -7.44 -21.40 -10.17
CA ARG A 27 -6.41 -22.45 -10.09
C ARG A 27 -6.70 -23.55 -9.07
N PHE A 28 -7.18 -23.19 -7.90
CA PHE A 28 -7.25 -24.09 -6.74
C PHE A 28 -8.69 -24.44 -6.32
N GLY A 29 -9.69 -23.82 -6.94
CA GLY A 29 -11.07 -23.88 -6.50
C GLY A 29 -11.30 -23.14 -5.18
N LEU A 30 -12.54 -23.15 -4.68
CA LEU A 30 -12.92 -22.54 -3.41
C LEU A 30 -12.43 -23.40 -2.22
N ILE A 31 -11.21 -23.12 -1.75
CA ILE A 31 -10.62 -23.74 -0.57
C ILE A 31 -10.49 -22.76 0.59
N SER A 32 -10.58 -23.27 1.83
CA SER A 32 -10.51 -22.46 3.05
C SER A 32 -9.23 -21.63 3.17
N ARG A 33 -8.13 -22.07 2.53
CA ARG A 33 -6.85 -21.36 2.55
C ARG A 33 -6.87 -20.05 1.74
N LEU A 34 -7.82 -19.84 0.81
CA LEU A 34 -7.91 -18.60 0.04
C LEU A 34 -8.14 -17.36 0.93
N TRP A 35 -8.71 -17.53 2.12
CA TRP A 35 -8.89 -16.47 3.11
C TRP A 35 -7.57 -15.84 3.59
N PHE A 36 -6.44 -16.52 3.40
CA PHE A 36 -5.14 -15.95 3.72
C PHE A 36 -4.70 -14.87 2.71
N ILE A 37 -5.19 -14.87 1.46
CA ILE A 37 -4.81 -13.85 0.46
C ILE A 37 -5.22 -12.44 0.92
N PRO A 38 -6.48 -12.19 1.35
CA PRO A 38 -6.87 -10.92 1.94
C PRO A 38 -6.05 -10.56 3.19
N LEU A 39 -5.72 -11.53 4.03
CA LEU A 39 -4.91 -11.29 5.24
C LEU A 39 -3.47 -10.88 4.89
N GLY A 40 -2.86 -11.54 3.90
CA GLY A 40 -1.56 -11.16 3.36
C GLY A 40 -1.59 -9.76 2.76
N ALA A 41 -2.66 -9.43 2.03
CA ALA A 41 -2.88 -8.10 1.48
C ALA A 41 -2.90 -7.02 2.58
N ILE A 42 -3.69 -7.23 3.64
CA ILE A 42 -3.77 -6.31 4.78
C ILE A 42 -2.40 -6.18 5.46
N ALA A 43 -1.74 -7.31 5.75
CA ALA A 43 -0.44 -7.31 6.41
C ALA A 43 0.61 -6.55 5.60
N GLY A 44 0.71 -6.80 4.29
CA GLY A 44 1.64 -6.09 3.42
C GLY A 44 1.33 -4.60 3.32
N ALA A 45 0.05 -4.23 3.24
CA ALA A 45 -0.39 -2.83 3.21
C ALA A 45 0.00 -2.07 4.48
N VAL A 46 -0.20 -2.69 5.64
CA VAL A 46 0.20 -2.12 6.93
C VAL A 46 1.72 -1.96 6.98
N VAL A 47 2.48 -3.00 6.62
CA VAL A 47 3.95 -2.96 6.69
C VAL A 47 4.55 -1.87 5.80
N LEU A 48 4.16 -1.79 4.52
CA LEU A 48 4.74 -0.81 3.61
C LEU A 48 4.09 0.57 3.70
N GLY A 49 2.79 0.65 3.96
CA GLY A 49 2.08 1.92 4.10
C GLY A 49 2.43 2.62 5.42
N ILE A 50 2.19 1.96 6.55
CA ILE A 50 2.49 2.53 7.87
C ILE A 50 4.00 2.58 8.10
N GLY A 51 4.72 1.51 7.78
CA GLY A 51 6.19 1.50 7.92
C GLY A 51 6.86 2.58 7.07
N GLY A 52 6.38 2.79 5.83
CA GLY A 52 6.86 3.88 4.97
C GLY A 52 6.56 5.26 5.54
N ALA A 53 5.34 5.49 6.05
CA ALA A 53 4.96 6.75 6.67
C ALA A 53 5.79 7.05 7.94
N CYS A 54 6.02 6.04 8.80
CA CYS A 54 6.87 6.17 9.98
C CYS A 54 8.32 6.49 9.60
N LEU A 55 8.86 5.85 8.57
CA LEU A 55 10.21 6.16 8.09
C LEU A 55 10.29 7.60 7.57
N TYR A 56 9.28 8.06 6.84
CA TYR A 56 9.23 9.43 6.34
C TYR A 56 9.15 10.47 7.47
N GLU A 57 8.32 10.24 8.48
CA GLU A 57 8.27 11.08 9.68
C GLU A 57 9.61 11.10 10.42
N PHE A 58 10.26 9.95 10.55
CA PHE A 58 11.58 9.86 11.17
C PHE A 58 12.63 10.66 10.40
N LEU A 59 12.63 10.60 9.07
CA LEU A 59 13.52 11.40 8.21
C LEU A 59 13.25 12.90 8.35
N ASN A 60 11.98 13.32 8.41
CA ASN A 60 11.63 14.72 8.67
C ASN A 60 12.10 15.17 10.06
N MET A 61 11.96 14.33 11.08
CA MET A 61 12.46 14.64 12.42
C MET A 61 13.99 14.84 12.42
N LEU A 62 14.73 14.03 11.67
CA LEU A 62 16.17 14.20 11.52
C LEU A 62 16.53 15.51 10.79
N GLU A 63 15.78 15.84 9.74
CA GLU A 63 15.98 17.09 8.99
C GLU A 63 15.68 18.31 9.86
N ASP A 64 14.59 18.29 10.64
CA ASP A 64 14.21 19.40 11.55
C ASP A 64 15.25 19.66 12.62
N ARG A 65 15.93 18.61 13.11
CA ARG A 65 17.07 18.76 14.04
C ARG A 65 18.26 19.46 13.40
N ARG A 66 18.39 19.42 12.08
CA ARG A 66 19.51 20.01 11.32
C ARG A 66 19.21 21.42 10.84
N THR A 67 18.00 21.67 10.34
CA THR A 67 17.64 22.93 9.67
C THR A 67 16.68 23.81 10.47
N GLY A 68 16.20 23.33 11.62
CA GLY A 68 15.20 24.02 12.43
C GLY A 68 13.78 23.64 12.02
N LEU A 69 12.82 23.89 12.91
CA LEU A 69 11.41 23.60 12.63
C LEU A 69 10.88 24.52 11.51
N PRO A 70 10.05 24.01 10.60
CA PRO A 70 9.37 24.85 9.62
C PRO A 70 8.44 25.84 10.31
N GLU A 71 8.32 27.05 9.77
CA GLU A 71 7.39 28.07 10.27
C GLU A 71 5.96 27.52 10.28
N SER A 72 5.24 27.77 11.38
CA SER A 72 3.86 27.33 11.57
C SER A 72 2.96 27.91 10.48
N GLY A 73 2.25 27.05 9.75
CA GLY A 73 1.40 27.46 8.62
C GLY A 73 2.13 27.63 7.29
N SER A 74 3.44 27.37 7.24
CA SER A 74 4.18 27.32 5.97
C SER A 74 3.71 26.14 5.10
N PHE A 75 3.80 26.32 3.78
CA PHE A 75 3.57 25.27 2.80
C PHE A 75 4.43 24.01 3.04
N GLY A 76 5.55 24.14 3.75
CA GLY A 76 6.42 23.01 4.11
C GLY A 76 5.75 21.99 5.03
N GLY A 77 5.00 22.44 6.05
CA GLY A 77 4.28 21.53 6.96
C GLY A 77 3.12 20.80 6.27
N LEU A 78 2.35 21.54 5.47
CA LEU A 78 1.24 21.01 4.69
C LEU A 78 1.74 20.02 3.61
N GLY A 79 2.86 20.34 2.95
CA GLY A 79 3.53 19.47 1.99
C GLY A 79 3.97 18.14 2.60
N ARG A 80 4.53 18.16 3.81
CA ARG A 80 4.90 16.93 4.55
C ARG A 80 3.69 16.04 4.83
N GLY A 81 2.57 16.62 5.27
CA GLY A 81 1.34 15.87 5.51
C GLY A 81 0.81 15.19 4.25
N ILE A 82 0.78 15.92 3.13
CA ILE A 82 0.37 15.37 1.82
C ILE A 82 1.31 14.24 1.40
N PHE A 83 2.62 14.43 1.55
CA PHE A 83 3.59 13.40 1.15
C PHE A 83 3.50 12.15 2.03
N ALA A 84 3.30 12.30 3.33
CA ALA A 84 3.06 11.18 4.24
C ALA A 84 1.81 10.39 3.84
N LEU A 85 0.72 11.08 3.47
CA LEU A 85 -0.49 10.47 2.93
C LEU A 85 -0.24 9.71 1.63
N ILE A 86 0.54 10.28 0.71
CA ILE A 86 0.92 9.63 -0.55
C ILE A 86 1.72 8.35 -0.25
N ILE A 87 2.69 8.40 0.66
CA ILE A 87 3.48 7.23 1.06
C ILE A 87 2.59 6.15 1.67
N LEU A 88 1.66 6.54 2.54
CA LEU A 88 0.73 5.58 3.15
C LEU A 88 -0.18 4.94 2.10
N LEU A 89 -0.71 5.72 1.16
CA LEU A 89 -1.62 5.24 0.13
C LEU A 89 -0.89 4.35 -0.89
N VAL A 90 0.23 4.83 -1.44
CA VAL A 90 1.01 4.11 -2.47
C VAL A 90 1.74 2.93 -1.86
N GLY A 91 2.40 3.12 -0.72
CA GLY A 91 3.07 2.06 0.01
C GLY A 91 2.10 0.99 0.48
N GLY A 92 0.93 1.39 0.99
CA GLY A 92 -0.14 0.47 1.35
C GLY A 92 -0.67 -0.32 0.15
N TRP A 93 -0.85 0.33 -0.99
CA TRP A 93 -1.28 -0.32 -2.23
C TRP A 93 -0.25 -1.35 -2.74
N ILE A 94 1.03 -0.96 -2.84
CA ILE A 94 2.11 -1.88 -3.25
C ILE A 94 2.26 -3.04 -2.26
N GLY A 95 2.24 -2.73 -0.97
CA GLY A 95 2.31 -3.72 0.10
C GLY A 95 1.17 -4.72 0.03
N SER A 96 -0.04 -4.24 -0.26
CA SER A 96 -1.21 -5.08 -0.46
C SER A 96 -1.04 -6.07 -1.60
N ILE A 97 -0.43 -5.66 -2.71
CA ILE A 97 -0.13 -6.54 -3.84
C ILE A 97 0.90 -7.59 -3.43
N GLY A 98 2.01 -7.14 -2.86
CA GLY A 98 3.11 -8.01 -2.45
C GLY A 98 2.66 -9.06 -1.44
N GLY A 99 1.93 -8.65 -0.41
CA GLY A 99 1.43 -9.56 0.62
C GLY A 99 0.43 -10.59 0.11
N ALA A 100 -0.52 -10.18 -0.74
CA ALA A 100 -1.45 -11.09 -1.40
C ALA A 100 -0.72 -12.11 -2.31
N TRP A 101 0.25 -11.62 -3.08
CA TRP A 101 1.03 -12.45 -4.00
C TRP A 101 1.90 -13.47 -3.25
N LEU A 102 2.54 -13.07 -2.15
CA LEU A 102 3.34 -13.97 -1.32
C LEU A 102 2.48 -15.12 -0.77
N VAL A 103 1.30 -14.83 -0.23
CA VAL A 103 0.40 -15.88 0.25
C VAL A 103 -0.04 -16.80 -0.89
N ALA A 104 -0.41 -16.25 -2.04
CA ALA A 104 -0.87 -17.03 -3.17
C ALA A 104 0.20 -18.00 -3.71
N ASN A 105 1.48 -17.62 -3.65
CA ASN A 105 2.57 -18.45 -4.20
C ASN A 105 3.24 -19.37 -3.18
N PHE A 106 3.36 -18.95 -1.93
CA PHE A 106 4.11 -19.72 -0.92
C PHE A 106 3.22 -20.51 0.03
N TRP A 107 1.96 -20.10 0.23
CA TRP A 107 1.06 -20.72 1.20
C TRP A 107 -0.06 -21.55 0.57
N LEU A 108 -0.49 -21.21 -0.65
CA LEU A 108 -1.51 -21.98 -1.38
C LEU A 108 -0.94 -23.10 -2.22
N VAL A 109 0.33 -22.99 -2.63
CA VAL A 109 1.01 -24.01 -3.45
C VAL A 109 1.59 -25.15 -2.60
N SER A 110 1.73 -24.94 -1.28
CA SER A 110 2.19 -25.92 -0.29
C SER A 110 1.07 -26.83 0.22
#